data_AF-A0AAW2VQD4-F1
#
_entry.id   AF-A0AAW2VQD4-F1
#
_cell.length_a   1.000
_cell.length_b   1.000
_cell.length_c   1.000
_cell.angle_alpha   90.00
_cell.angle_beta   90.00
_cell.angle_gamma   90.00
#
_symmetry.space_group_name_H-M   'P 1'
#
loop_
_entity.id
_entity.type
_entity.pdbx_description
1 polymer ?
#
loop_
_entity_poly.entity_id
_entity_poly.type
_entity_poly.pdbx_seq_one_letter_code
_entity_poly.pdbx_strand_id
1 'polypeptide(L)'
;VLLSYGTYTNLELLEHYGFLLQENPNDKAFISLEPEMHSLCSWPKESIYISEDGKPSFALLSTVRLWATPMSKRRSVKHIAFSGHRISAENEAAAMEWIADKCRALLSSCSSTIDEDMLMLRIIDKFQDHMGEPELSPALCDEIRAFLESNHVTRGGLSTKLHVSLKTRRAIYRWKLAVQWRHRYKRILSDCISYCTSMLDNPC
;
A
#
# COMPACT_ATOMS: atom_id res chain seq x y z
N VAL A 1 -21.63 -15.48 15.10
CA VAL A 1 -20.42 -16.23 14.73
C VAL A 1 -19.87 -15.61 13.46
N LEU A 2 -18.62 -15.16 13.45
CA LEU A 2 -17.92 -14.73 12.23
C LEU A 2 -17.08 -15.91 11.74
N LEU A 3 -17.14 -16.19 10.43
CA LEU A 3 -16.34 -17.23 9.79
C LEU A 3 -15.12 -16.58 9.14
N SER A 4 -13.96 -17.21 9.26
CA SER A 4 -12.77 -16.80 8.50
C SER A 4 -12.88 -17.33 7.08
N TYR A 5 -12.75 -16.45 6.09
CA TYR A 5 -12.74 -16.84 4.68
C TYR A 5 -11.39 -17.40 4.22
N GLY A 6 -10.32 -17.18 4.99
CA GLY A 6 -8.95 -17.53 4.63
C GLY A 6 -7.99 -16.36 4.82
N THR A 7 -6.77 -16.51 4.30
CA THR A 7 -5.74 -15.46 4.32
C THR A 7 -5.86 -14.59 3.07
N TYR A 8 -6.62 -13.50 3.18
CA TYR A 8 -6.83 -12.54 2.10
C TYR A 8 -6.25 -11.18 2.42
N THR A 9 -5.58 -10.58 1.43
CA THR A 9 -5.26 -9.15 1.40
C THR A 9 -6.54 -8.32 1.30
N ASN A 10 -6.46 -7.04 1.63
CA ASN A 10 -7.60 -6.15 1.45
C ASN A 10 -7.98 -5.98 -0.03
N LEU A 11 -7.04 -6.12 -0.96
CA LEU A 11 -7.35 -6.10 -2.39
C LEU A 11 -8.25 -7.30 -2.77
N GLU A 12 -7.85 -8.51 -2.37
CA GLU A 12 -8.63 -9.72 -2.67
C GLU A 12 -9.99 -9.70 -1.98
N LEU A 13 -10.09 -9.19 -0.74
CA LEU A 13 -11.36 -9.00 -0.06
C LEU A 13 -12.27 -8.02 -0.80
N LEU A 14 -11.70 -6.95 -1.34
CA LEU A 14 -12.45 -5.96 -2.11
C LEU A 14 -12.95 -6.57 -3.42
N GLU A 15 -12.11 -7.34 -4.12
CA GLU A 15 -12.43 -7.98 -5.40
C GLU A 15 -13.48 -9.10 -5.25
N HIS A 16 -13.34 -9.96 -4.24
CA HIS A 16 -14.21 -11.12 -4.08
C HIS A 16 -15.48 -10.81 -3.29
N TYR A 17 -15.42 -9.90 -2.33
CA TYR A 17 -16.49 -9.71 -1.36
C TYR A 17 -16.97 -8.25 -1.21
N GLY A 18 -16.26 -7.28 -1.79
CA GLY A 18 -16.69 -5.89 -1.80
C GLY A 18 -16.58 -5.17 -0.44
N PHE A 19 -15.65 -5.59 0.41
CA PHE A 19 -15.36 -4.94 1.69
C PHE A 19 -13.86 -4.94 2.01
N LEU A 20 -13.48 -4.11 2.99
CA LEU A 20 -12.13 -4.03 3.54
C LEU A 20 -12.18 -4.26 5.05
N LEU A 21 -11.18 -4.91 5.62
CA LEU A 21 -11.05 -5.08 7.07
C LEU A 21 -10.23 -3.93 7.65
N GLN A 22 -10.70 -3.28 8.72
CA GLN A 22 -10.02 -2.11 9.29
C GLN A 22 -8.55 -2.38 9.64
N GLU A 23 -8.34 -3.50 10.30
CA GLU A 23 -7.04 -4.06 10.66
C GLU A 23 -6.98 -5.45 10.00
N ASN A 24 -6.12 -5.60 9.00
CA ASN A 24 -5.95 -6.86 8.29
C ASN A 24 -4.49 -7.32 8.39
N PRO A 25 -4.15 -8.26 9.29
CA PRO A 25 -2.78 -8.74 9.45
C PRO A 25 -2.27 -9.49 8.20
N ASN A 26 -3.17 -9.87 7.28
CA ASN A 26 -2.82 -10.51 6.02
C ASN A 26 -2.69 -9.53 4.86
N ASP A 27 -2.85 -8.22 5.09
CA ASP A 27 -2.66 -7.22 4.05
C ASP A 27 -1.18 -7.09 3.68
N LYS A 28 -0.94 -6.82 2.40
CA LYS A 28 0.40 -6.88 1.81
C LYS A 28 0.54 -5.85 0.71
N ALA A 29 1.71 -5.24 0.62
CA ALA A 29 2.15 -4.51 -0.57
C ALA A 29 3.19 -5.36 -1.32
N PHE A 30 2.83 -5.88 -2.49
CA PHE A 30 3.76 -6.68 -3.30
C PHE A 30 4.87 -5.82 -3.90
N ILE A 31 6.08 -6.36 -3.95
CA ILE A 31 7.27 -5.69 -4.48
C ILE A 31 7.78 -6.44 -5.71
N SER A 32 7.88 -5.73 -6.83
CA SER A 32 8.53 -6.25 -8.04
C SER A 32 10.04 -6.25 -7.88
N LEU A 33 10.67 -7.41 -8.01
CA LEU A 33 12.12 -7.54 -8.03
C LEU A 33 12.71 -7.01 -9.35
N GLU A 34 13.98 -6.60 -9.32
CA GLU A 34 14.71 -6.29 -10.56
C GLU A 34 14.98 -7.55 -11.39
N PRO A 35 15.11 -7.44 -12.72
CA PRO A 35 15.36 -8.58 -13.60
C PRO A 35 16.52 -9.48 -13.16
N GLU A 36 17.61 -8.88 -12.65
CA GLU A 36 18.81 -9.59 -12.21
C GLU A 36 18.56 -10.41 -10.93
N MET A 37 17.61 -9.97 -10.10
CA MET A 37 17.26 -10.63 -8.84
C MET A 37 16.42 -11.88 -9.03
N HIS A 38 15.69 -12.00 -10.15
CA HIS A 38 14.87 -13.19 -10.42
C HIS A 38 15.69 -14.47 -10.44
N SER A 39 16.93 -14.43 -10.94
CA SER A 39 17.84 -15.59 -10.93
C SER A 39 18.27 -16.02 -9.51
N LEU A 40 18.18 -15.11 -8.53
CA LEU A 40 18.57 -15.33 -7.14
C LEU A 40 17.37 -15.72 -6.27
N CYS A 41 16.15 -15.44 -6.73
CA CYS A 41 14.92 -15.69 -6.01
C CYS A 41 14.40 -17.10 -6.33
N SER A 42 14.42 -17.98 -5.33
CA SER A 42 13.77 -19.30 -5.41
C SER A 42 12.34 -19.28 -4.87
N TRP A 43 11.85 -18.12 -4.44
CA TRP A 43 10.53 -17.95 -3.84
C TRP A 43 9.48 -17.61 -4.90
N PRO A 44 8.21 -18.00 -4.69
CA PRO A 44 7.12 -17.58 -5.55
C PRO A 44 6.88 -16.07 -5.40
N LYS A 45 6.28 -15.44 -6.42
CA LYS A 45 6.11 -13.97 -6.47
C LYS A 45 5.27 -13.45 -5.31
N GLU A 46 4.31 -14.25 -4.87
CA GLU A 46 3.38 -13.95 -3.78
C GLU A 46 4.07 -13.94 -2.40
N SER A 47 5.31 -14.42 -2.32
CA SER A 47 6.15 -14.33 -1.12
C SER A 47 6.94 -13.03 -1.05
N ILE A 48 6.99 -12.23 -2.12
CA ILE A 48 7.79 -11.00 -2.19
C ILE A 48 6.89 -9.80 -1.91
N TYR A 49 6.82 -9.39 -0.65
CA TYR A 49 5.91 -8.33 -0.20
C TYR A 49 6.43 -7.61 1.04
N ILE A 50 5.80 -6.49 1.36
CA ILE A 50 5.83 -5.81 2.65
C ILE A 50 4.53 -6.14 3.39
N SER A 51 4.62 -6.59 4.64
CA SER A 51 3.45 -6.88 5.48
C SER A 51 2.78 -5.59 5.97
N GLU A 52 1.54 -5.73 6.47
CA GLU A 52 0.76 -4.61 6.99
C GLU A 52 1.51 -3.75 8.04
N ASP A 53 2.39 -4.36 8.83
CA ASP A 53 3.21 -3.68 9.84
C ASP A 53 4.48 -2.99 9.27
N GLY A 54 4.59 -2.89 7.94
CA GLY A 54 5.71 -2.28 7.25
C GLY A 54 6.95 -3.18 7.16
N LYS A 55 6.94 -4.41 7.68
CA LYS A 55 8.13 -5.27 7.62
C LYS A 55 8.27 -5.94 6.24
N PRO A 56 9.49 -6.00 5.67
CA PRO A 56 9.75 -6.82 4.50
C PRO A 56 9.54 -8.30 4.81
N SER A 57 8.94 -9.03 3.87
CA SER A 57 8.83 -10.48 4.01
C SER A 57 10.21 -11.14 4.06
N PHE A 58 10.28 -12.30 4.71
CA PHE A 58 11.51 -13.09 4.78
C PHE A 58 12.11 -13.38 3.39
N ALA A 59 11.25 -13.73 2.43
CA ALA A 59 11.66 -14.04 1.07
C ALA A 59 12.26 -12.81 0.37
N LEU A 60 11.60 -11.65 0.48
CA LEU A 60 12.11 -10.39 -0.05
C LEU A 60 13.48 -10.06 0.55
N LEU A 61 13.58 -10.07 1.88
CA LEU A 61 14.81 -9.71 2.59
C LEU A 61 15.96 -10.67 2.25
N SER A 62 15.70 -11.98 2.23
CA SER A 62 16.70 -12.99 1.86
C SER A 62 17.23 -12.80 0.43
N THR A 63 16.33 -12.50 -0.51
CA THR A 63 16.70 -12.26 -1.91
C THR A 63 17.52 -10.98 -2.05
N VAL A 64 17.12 -9.88 -1.40
CA VAL A 64 17.82 -8.59 -1.46
C VAL A 64 19.21 -8.70 -0.82
N ARG A 65 19.34 -9.35 0.35
CA ARG A 65 20.65 -9.60 1.01
C ARG A 65 21.62 -10.33 0.10
N LEU A 66 21.14 -11.40 -0.56
CA LEU A 66 21.98 -12.15 -1.50
C LEU A 66 22.34 -11.30 -2.73
N TRP A 67 21.41 -10.50 -3.23
CA TRP A 67 21.65 -9.61 -4.37
C TRP A 67 22.68 -8.52 -4.05
N ALA A 68 22.58 -7.90 -2.87
CA ALA A 68 23.52 -6.89 -2.38
C ALA A 68 24.93 -7.45 -2.09
N THR A 69 25.09 -8.78 -2.06
CA THR A 69 26.42 -9.40 -1.96
C THR A 69 27.13 -9.38 -3.33
N PRO A 70 28.43 -9.03 -3.40
CA PRO A 70 29.23 -9.16 -4.61
C PRO A 70 29.12 -10.54 -5.25
N MET A 71 28.97 -10.62 -6.57
CA MET A 71 28.73 -11.87 -7.31
C MET A 71 29.69 -13.01 -6.95
N SER A 72 30.97 -12.69 -6.77
CA SER A 72 32.02 -13.67 -6.41
C SER A 72 31.82 -14.33 -5.05
N LYS A 73 31.09 -13.70 -4.12
CA LYS A 73 30.86 -14.18 -2.75
C LYS A 73 29.46 -14.75 -2.54
N ARG A 74 28.52 -14.56 -3.47
CA ARG A 74 27.11 -15.01 -3.32
C ARG A 74 26.98 -16.49 -2.97
N ARG A 75 27.81 -17.36 -3.57
CA ARG A 75 27.74 -18.82 -3.33
C ARG A 75 28.06 -19.18 -1.87
N SER A 76 29.04 -18.53 -1.25
CA SER A 76 29.44 -18.86 0.13
C SER A 76 28.43 -18.36 1.17
N VAL A 77 27.77 -17.22 0.90
CA VAL A 77 26.83 -16.60 1.85
C VAL A 77 25.36 -16.92 1.58
N LYS A 78 25.03 -17.67 0.51
CA LYS A 78 23.64 -18.02 0.16
C LYS A 78 22.90 -18.65 1.34
N HIS A 79 23.50 -19.65 2.00
CA HIS A 79 22.87 -20.32 3.13
C HIS A 79 22.62 -19.37 4.33
N ILE A 80 23.47 -18.35 4.50
CA ILE A 80 23.32 -17.32 5.53
C ILE A 80 22.09 -16.46 5.22
N ALA A 81 22.00 -15.95 3.98
CA ALA A 81 20.86 -15.15 3.53
C ALA A 81 19.53 -15.89 3.71
N PHE A 82 19.47 -17.14 3.24
CA PHE A 82 18.26 -17.99 3.27
C PHE A 82 17.96 -18.62 4.64
N SER A 83 18.81 -18.41 5.66
CA SER A 83 18.51 -18.77 7.05
C SER A 83 18.10 -17.57 7.89
N GLY A 84 17.98 -16.38 7.30
CA GLY A 84 17.58 -15.15 7.99
C GLY A 84 18.70 -14.44 8.73
N HIS A 85 19.90 -14.99 8.75
CA HIS A 85 21.07 -14.38 9.39
C HIS A 85 21.59 -13.19 8.58
N ARG A 86 22.17 -12.23 9.30
CA ARG A 86 22.87 -11.09 8.69
C ARG A 86 24.16 -11.55 8.02
N ILE A 87 24.47 -11.00 6.86
CA ILE A 87 25.74 -11.29 6.15
C ILE A 87 26.84 -10.35 6.65
N SER A 88 26.58 -9.05 6.66
CA SER A 88 27.43 -8.01 7.25
C SER A 88 26.60 -6.75 7.52
N ALA A 89 27.13 -5.79 8.26
CA ALA A 89 26.45 -4.51 8.50
C ALA A 89 26.22 -3.73 7.19
N GLU A 90 27.21 -3.71 6.31
CA GLU A 90 27.14 -3.05 5.01
C GLU A 90 26.12 -3.72 4.08
N ASN A 91 26.03 -5.05 4.12
CA ASN A 91 25.03 -5.78 3.35
C ASN A 91 23.60 -5.50 3.84
N GLU A 92 23.39 -5.44 5.16
CA GLU A 92 22.09 -5.05 5.71
C GLU A 92 21.73 -3.61 5.33
N ALA A 93 22.69 -2.69 5.42
CA ALA A 93 22.46 -1.29 5.04
C ALA A 93 22.05 -1.18 3.57
N ALA A 94 22.80 -1.81 2.67
CA ALA A 94 22.47 -1.83 1.25
C ALA A 94 21.11 -2.49 0.96
N ALA A 95 20.74 -3.54 1.70
CA ALA A 95 19.45 -4.19 1.55
C ALA A 95 18.29 -3.30 2.02
N MET A 96 18.42 -2.66 3.18
CA MET A 96 17.40 -1.74 3.71
C MET A 96 17.25 -0.50 2.83
N GLU A 97 18.36 0.04 2.34
CA GLU A 97 18.36 1.18 1.41
C GLU A 97 17.64 0.82 0.11
N TRP A 98 17.96 -0.32 -0.50
CA TRP A 98 17.28 -0.78 -1.72
C TRP A 98 15.77 -0.97 -1.51
N ILE A 99 15.35 -1.58 -0.39
CA ILE A 99 13.93 -1.78 -0.10
C ILE A 99 13.22 -0.44 0.11
N ALA A 100 13.84 0.48 0.86
CA ALA A 100 13.29 1.81 1.11
C ALA A 100 13.16 2.62 -0.19
N ASP A 101 14.17 2.57 -1.06
CA ASP A 101 14.14 3.21 -2.38
C ASP A 101 13.05 2.62 -3.27
N LYS A 102 12.86 1.30 -3.24
CA LYS A 102 11.78 0.65 -3.99
C LYS A 102 10.41 1.11 -3.50
N CYS A 103 10.21 1.23 -2.19
CA CYS A 103 8.98 1.77 -1.61
C CYS A 103 8.77 3.25 -1.97
N ARG A 104 9.83 4.07 -1.93
CA ARG A 104 9.78 5.48 -2.38
C ARG A 104 9.36 5.58 -3.84
N ALA A 105 9.97 4.78 -4.72
CA ALA A 105 9.64 4.78 -6.15
C ALA A 105 8.16 4.39 -6.39
N LEU A 106 7.65 3.39 -5.66
CA LEU A 106 6.24 2.99 -5.73
C LEU A 106 5.31 4.12 -5.26
N LEU A 107 5.62 4.77 -4.14
CA LEU A 107 4.87 5.93 -3.64
C LEU A 107 4.88 7.09 -4.65
N SER A 108 6.03 7.42 -5.23
CA SER A 108 6.16 8.47 -6.23
C SER A 108 5.43 8.16 -7.54
N SER A 109 5.18 6.88 -7.84
CA SER A 109 4.41 6.47 -9.02
C SER A 109 2.88 6.50 -8.81
N CYS A 110 2.42 6.67 -7.58
CA CYS A 110 1.00 6.75 -7.27
C CYS A 110 0.39 8.07 -7.77
N SER A 111 -0.87 8.03 -8.20
CA SER A 111 -1.59 9.22 -8.70
C SER A 111 -1.99 10.22 -7.60
N SER A 112 -1.90 9.83 -6.32
CA SER A 112 -2.17 10.68 -5.17
C SER A 112 -1.22 10.36 -4.03
N THR A 113 -1.04 11.32 -3.13
CA THR A 113 -0.27 11.18 -1.89
C THR A 113 -1.11 10.55 -0.75
N ILE A 114 -0.47 10.17 0.36
CA ILE A 114 -1.17 9.66 1.55
C ILE A 114 -2.13 10.72 2.11
N ASP A 115 -1.65 11.96 2.22
CA ASP A 115 -2.43 13.08 2.77
C ASP A 115 -3.62 13.44 1.88
N GLU A 116 -3.45 13.41 0.56
CA GLU A 116 -4.56 13.63 -0.38
C GLU A 116 -5.65 12.57 -0.23
N ASP A 117 -5.28 11.30 -0.06
CA ASP A 117 -6.27 10.25 0.17
C ASP A 117 -6.94 10.35 1.53
N MET A 118 -6.18 10.72 2.58
CA MET A 118 -6.76 10.97 3.90
C MET A 118 -7.77 12.11 3.85
N LEU A 119 -7.44 13.19 3.15
CA LEU A 119 -8.34 14.31 2.91
C LEU A 119 -9.56 13.86 2.10
N MET A 120 -9.37 13.07 1.05
CA MET A 120 -10.46 12.53 0.25
C MET A 120 -11.42 11.67 1.06
N LEU A 121 -10.92 10.83 1.96
CA LEU A 121 -11.77 10.06 2.88
C LEU A 121 -12.64 10.96 3.74
N ARG A 122 -12.06 12.02 4.32
CA ARG A 122 -12.83 13.00 5.11
C ARG A 122 -13.92 13.68 4.29
N ILE A 123 -13.67 13.93 3.00
CA ILE A 123 -14.62 14.54 2.08
C ILE A 123 -15.75 13.58 1.74
N ILE A 124 -15.41 12.32 1.45
CA ILE A 124 -16.38 11.26 1.20
C ILE A 124 -17.28 11.05 2.43
N ASP A 125 -16.72 11.11 3.63
CA ASP A 125 -17.48 11.03 4.87
C ASP A 125 -18.42 12.24 5.03
N LYS A 126 -17.96 13.46 4.72
CA LYS A 126 -18.82 14.66 4.69
C LYS A 126 -19.94 14.58 3.64
N PHE A 127 -19.73 13.91 2.51
CA PHE A 127 -20.80 13.63 1.55
C PHE A 127 -21.87 12.69 2.12
N GLN A 128 -21.49 11.82 3.05
CA GLN A 128 -22.43 10.95 3.77
C GLN A 128 -23.14 11.70 4.91
N ASP A 129 -22.45 12.64 5.57
CA ASP A 129 -22.90 13.27 6.83
C ASP A 129 -23.46 14.70 6.73
N HIS A 130 -23.56 15.28 5.53
CA HIS A 130 -24.05 16.65 5.22
C HIS A 130 -23.05 17.80 5.46
N MET A 131 -22.39 18.20 4.37
CA MET A 131 -21.91 19.56 4.00
C MET A 131 -20.88 20.30 4.86
N GLY A 132 -19.71 20.54 4.24
CA GLY A 132 -18.83 21.68 4.49
C GLY A 132 -17.73 21.72 3.42
N GLU A 133 -17.46 22.88 2.82
CA GLU A 133 -16.44 23.04 1.77
C GLU A 133 -15.03 22.78 2.35
N PRO A 134 -14.36 21.70 1.91
CA PRO A 134 -12.96 21.45 2.27
C PRO A 134 -12.05 22.30 1.38
N GLU A 135 -10.90 22.70 1.89
CA GLU A 135 -9.80 23.16 1.04
C GLU A 135 -9.23 21.94 0.29
N LEU A 136 -9.16 22.01 -1.03
CA LEU A 136 -8.85 20.88 -1.92
C LEU A 136 -7.62 21.19 -2.77
N SER A 137 -6.73 20.22 -2.95
CA SER A 137 -5.68 20.32 -3.98
C SER A 137 -6.30 20.25 -5.39
N PRO A 138 -5.63 20.77 -6.44
CA PRO A 138 -6.15 20.69 -7.82
C PRO A 138 -6.38 19.26 -8.31
N ALA A 139 -5.47 18.33 -8.02
CA ALA A 139 -5.62 16.91 -8.40
C ALA A 139 -6.82 16.25 -7.69
N LEU A 140 -7.01 16.58 -6.41
CA LEU A 140 -8.16 16.13 -5.63
C LEU A 140 -9.48 16.72 -6.17
N CYS A 141 -9.47 17.99 -6.57
CA CYS A 141 -10.61 18.63 -7.23
C CYS A 141 -11.01 17.92 -8.52
N ASP A 142 -10.03 17.49 -9.32
CA ASP A 142 -10.28 16.83 -10.60
C ASP A 142 -10.90 15.43 -10.40
N GLU A 143 -10.38 14.62 -9.46
CA GLU A 143 -10.99 13.30 -9.15
C GLU A 143 -12.41 13.45 -8.60
N ILE A 144 -12.63 14.38 -7.67
CA ILE A 144 -13.96 14.68 -7.11
C ILE A 144 -14.91 15.14 -8.23
N ARG A 145 -14.47 16.07 -9.08
CA ARG A 145 -15.29 16.61 -10.18
C ARG A 145 -15.67 15.50 -11.16
N ALA A 146 -14.69 14.73 -11.63
CA ALA A 146 -14.90 13.61 -12.55
C ALA A 146 -15.88 12.58 -11.96
N PHE A 147 -15.78 12.29 -10.66
CA PHE A 147 -16.71 11.40 -9.97
C PHE A 147 -18.15 11.97 -9.94
N LEU A 148 -18.31 13.25 -9.57
CA LEU A 148 -19.62 13.90 -9.49
C LEU A 148 -20.31 13.98 -10.85
N GLU A 149 -19.56 14.34 -11.90
CA GLU A 149 -20.02 14.39 -13.29
C GLU A 149 -20.48 13.00 -13.77
N SER A 150 -19.65 11.98 -13.56
CA SER A 150 -19.93 10.59 -13.98
C SER A 150 -21.14 9.96 -13.27
N ASN A 151 -21.48 10.45 -12.09
CA ASN A 151 -22.59 9.93 -11.28
C ASN A 151 -23.82 10.85 -11.25
N HIS A 152 -23.84 11.89 -12.10
CA HIS A 152 -24.91 12.89 -12.20
C HIS A 152 -25.31 13.48 -10.84
N VAL A 153 -24.35 13.70 -9.95
CA VAL A 153 -24.60 14.30 -8.64
C VAL A 153 -24.76 15.80 -8.84
N THR A 154 -25.96 16.23 -9.22
CA THR A 154 -26.28 17.66 -9.36
C THR A 154 -26.29 18.28 -7.96
N ARG A 155 -25.58 19.40 -7.77
CA ARG A 155 -25.71 20.25 -6.56
C ARG A 155 -27.13 20.82 -6.58
N GLY A 156 -28.09 20.04 -6.07
CA GLY A 156 -29.49 20.43 -6.00
C GLY A 156 -29.60 21.75 -5.25
N GLY A 157 -30.35 22.70 -5.82
CA GLY A 157 -30.58 24.01 -5.24
C GLY A 157 -30.97 23.89 -3.76
N LEU A 158 -30.40 24.80 -2.98
CA LEU A 158 -30.61 25.06 -1.56
C LEU A 158 -32.03 24.71 -1.05
N SER A 159 -32.28 23.48 -0.57
CA SER A 159 -33.17 23.16 0.55
C SER A 159 -33.29 21.65 0.79
N THR A 160 -32.99 21.22 2.02
CA THR A 160 -33.39 19.95 2.69
C THR A 160 -33.11 18.61 1.97
N LYS A 161 -32.06 17.92 2.46
CA LYS A 161 -31.65 16.53 2.15
C LYS A 161 -31.40 16.27 0.67
N LEU A 162 -30.12 16.23 0.29
CA LEU A 162 -29.68 15.71 -1.01
C LEU A 162 -30.31 14.32 -1.19
N HIS A 163 -31.31 14.19 -2.07
CA HIS A 163 -31.98 12.92 -2.33
C HIS A 163 -31.07 12.07 -3.23
N VAL A 164 -29.95 11.62 -2.66
CA VAL A 164 -28.94 10.81 -3.33
C VAL A 164 -29.58 9.50 -3.73
N SER A 165 -29.63 9.22 -5.04
CA SER A 165 -30.17 7.95 -5.54
C SER A 165 -29.43 6.76 -4.91
N LEU A 166 -30.11 5.62 -4.77
CA LEU A 166 -29.47 4.38 -4.29
C LEU A 166 -28.23 4.01 -5.12
N LYS A 167 -28.25 4.32 -6.42
CA LYS A 167 -27.12 4.14 -7.34
C LYS A 167 -25.93 5.01 -6.94
N THR A 168 -26.17 6.31 -6.74
CA THR A 168 -25.14 7.26 -6.32
C THR A 168 -24.56 6.91 -4.95
N ARG A 169 -25.41 6.48 -3.99
CA ARG A 169 -24.94 6.04 -2.67
C ARG A 169 -24.01 4.83 -2.76
N ARG A 170 -24.33 3.85 -3.61
CA ARG A 170 -23.47 2.69 -3.88
C ARG A 170 -22.17 3.10 -4.56
N ALA A 171 -22.21 4.05 -5.49
CA ALA A 171 -21.02 4.58 -6.15
C ALA A 171 -20.08 5.28 -5.15
N ILE A 172 -20.63 6.12 -4.27
CA ILE A 172 -19.87 6.79 -3.20
C ILE A 172 -19.23 5.75 -2.29
N TYR A 173 -19.97 4.72 -1.89
CA TYR A 173 -19.43 3.64 -1.05
C TYR A 173 -18.28 2.89 -1.72
N ARG A 174 -18.43 2.52 -3.00
CA ARG A 174 -17.36 1.87 -3.77
C ARG A 174 -16.13 2.75 -3.91
N TRP A 175 -16.34 4.03 -4.17
CA TRP A 175 -15.25 5.00 -4.23
C TRP A 175 -14.55 5.12 -2.87
N LYS A 176 -15.29 5.20 -1.76
CA LYS A 176 -14.74 5.17 -0.40
C LYS A 176 -13.81 3.97 -0.21
N LEU A 177 -14.27 2.77 -0.57
CA LEU A 177 -13.46 1.55 -0.46
C LEU A 177 -12.19 1.64 -1.32
N ALA A 178 -12.30 2.13 -2.56
CA ALA A 178 -11.13 2.30 -3.42
C ALA A 178 -10.10 3.23 -2.78
N VAL A 179 -10.53 4.40 -2.27
CA VAL A 179 -9.67 5.37 -1.58
C VAL A 179 -9.06 4.78 -0.31
N GLN A 180 -9.85 4.07 0.50
CA GLN A 180 -9.37 3.41 1.72
C GLN A 180 -8.29 2.37 1.42
N TRP A 181 -8.48 1.57 0.37
CA TRP A 181 -7.51 0.57 -0.04
C TRP A 181 -6.18 1.21 -0.45
N ARG A 182 -6.20 2.20 -1.36
CA ARG A 182 -4.96 2.86 -1.82
C ARG A 182 -4.26 3.66 -0.72
N HIS A 183 -5.01 4.27 0.20
CA HIS A 183 -4.45 4.92 1.39
C HIS A 183 -3.65 3.92 2.24
N ARG A 184 -4.22 2.72 2.48
CA ARG A 184 -3.55 1.67 3.25
C ARG A 184 -2.35 1.09 2.55
N TYR A 185 -2.46 0.81 1.25
CA TYR A 185 -1.33 0.37 0.44
C TYR A 185 -0.14 1.33 0.57
N LYS A 186 -0.40 2.64 0.44
CA LYS A 186 0.64 3.66 0.59
C LYS A 186 1.20 3.74 2.02
N ARG A 187 0.34 3.56 3.03
CA ARG A 187 0.80 3.45 4.41
C ARG A 187 1.76 2.28 4.63
N ILE A 188 1.45 1.09 4.12
CA ILE A 188 2.35 -0.08 4.22
C ILE A 188 3.74 0.26 3.65
N LEU A 189 3.78 0.93 2.49
CA LEU A 189 5.04 1.37 1.89
C LEU A 189 5.77 2.42 2.74
N SER A 190 5.04 3.39 3.30
CA SER A 190 5.60 4.41 4.19
C SER A 190 6.16 3.81 5.48
N ASP A 191 5.41 2.90 6.10
CA ASP A 191 5.80 2.19 7.32
C ASP A 191 7.05 1.34 7.06
N CYS A 192 7.19 0.77 5.87
CA CYS A 192 8.41 0.08 5.45
C CYS A 192 9.61 1.02 5.30
N ILE A 193 9.42 2.22 4.76
CA ILE A 193 10.50 3.22 4.69
C ILE A 193 10.97 3.55 6.10
N SER A 194 10.04 3.83 7.02
CA SER A 194 10.36 4.10 8.43
C SER A 194 11.08 2.92 9.09
N TYR A 195 10.62 1.69 8.86
CA TYR A 195 11.28 0.47 9.34
C TYR A 195 12.71 0.39 8.83
N CYS A 196 12.91 0.48 7.51
CA CYS A 196 14.24 0.40 6.90
C CYS A 196 15.18 1.50 7.39
N THR A 197 14.71 2.75 7.49
CA THR A 197 15.51 3.87 8.02
C THR A 197 15.88 3.65 9.49
N SER A 198 14.95 3.17 10.33
CA SER A 198 15.25 2.89 11.74
C SER A 198 16.33 1.82 11.92
N MET A 199 16.38 0.84 11.01
CA MET A 199 17.41 -0.21 10.98
C MET A 199 18.77 0.31 10.50
N LEU A 200 18.81 1.40 9.73
CA LEU A 200 20.05 2.08 9.33
C LEU A 200 20.63 2.92 10.48
N ASP A 201 19.77 3.61 11.23
CA ASP A 201 20.18 4.45 12.36
C ASP A 201 20.62 3.63 13.57
N ASN A 202 20.07 2.42 13.74
CA ASN A 202 20.44 1.47 14.80
C ASN A 202 20.92 0.14 14.19
N PRO A 203 22.14 0.09 13.63
CA PRO A 203 22.69 -1.16 13.14
C PRO A 203 23.03 -2.07 14.33
N CYS A 204 22.07 -2.90 14.74
CA CYS A 204 22.26 -3.86 15.85
C CYS A 204 23.46 -4.82 15.65
#